data_AF-U2KER1-F1
#
_entry.id   AF-U2KER1-F1
#
_cell.length_a   1.000
_cell.length_b   1.000
_cell.length_c   1.000
_cell.angle_alpha   90.00
_cell.angle_beta   90.00
_cell.angle_gamma   90.00
#
_symmetry.space_group_name_H-M   'P 1'
#
loop_
_entity.id
_entity.type
_entity.pdbx_description
1 polymer ?
#
loop_
_entity_poly.entity_id
_entity_poly.type
_entity_poly.pdbx_seq_one_letter_code
_entity_poly.pdbx_strand_id
1 'polypeptide(L)'
;MTILRPDATMTLNGVKINEYLLTKHNPIHIDMPSFSMTGKIIGVTVHNTDWITVASGTTPAEQYTRATVNNNMKDVRVHYYVDNVCAWQNLPHSLSGWHAADGSGNGNRRTIAIECIMSSAYNSVDKKSEDNAAKLAAALLKQYGLDINHLYTHTHWLNVRDGRNGTIDQLNTMYNRYKMCPAYILPHWAEFKKKVQSYLNAGSSVAPSTKQLYRVRKSWADAKSQLGAYSSLENAKKVCKVGYSVFDANENVVYTNGSQFTKGQKVAIRANT
;
A
#
# COMPACT_ATOMS: atom_id res chain seq x y z
N MET A 1 23.14 -17.16 7.48
CA MET A 1 21.93 -16.37 7.77
C MET A 1 20.91 -16.67 6.68
N THR A 2 19.69 -17.08 7.04
CA THR A 2 18.66 -17.47 6.06
C THR A 2 17.95 -16.22 5.53
N ILE A 3 17.96 -16.03 4.20
CA ILE A 3 17.27 -14.93 3.49
C ILE A 3 15.78 -14.97 3.84
N LEU A 4 15.15 -13.82 4.11
CA LEU A 4 13.71 -13.80 4.37
C LEU A 4 12.96 -14.32 3.14
N ARG A 5 11.97 -15.17 3.37
CA ARG A 5 11.08 -15.67 2.31
C ARG A 5 9.78 -14.89 2.37
N PRO A 6 9.40 -14.14 1.33
CA PRO A 6 8.14 -13.43 1.34
C PRO A 6 6.95 -14.40 1.28
N ASP A 7 5.85 -14.02 1.92
CA ASP A 7 4.57 -14.74 1.89
C ASP A 7 3.93 -14.65 0.51
N ALA A 8 4.10 -13.51 -0.14
CA ALA A 8 3.60 -13.25 -1.48
C ALA A 8 4.54 -12.31 -2.23
N THR A 9 4.50 -12.37 -3.56
CA THR A 9 5.21 -11.42 -4.42
C THR A 9 4.25 -10.90 -5.47
N MET A 10 4.25 -9.59 -5.67
CA MET A 10 3.45 -8.94 -6.71
C MET A 10 4.22 -7.78 -7.34
N THR A 11 3.66 -7.18 -8.39
CA THR A 11 4.25 -6.00 -9.03
C THR A 11 3.23 -4.86 -9.00
N LEU A 12 3.65 -3.69 -8.53
CA LEU A 12 2.86 -2.45 -8.52
C LEU A 12 3.64 -1.36 -9.25
N ASN A 13 3.05 -0.79 -10.31
CA ASN A 13 3.70 0.22 -11.17
C ASN A 13 5.13 -0.14 -11.60
N GLY A 14 5.36 -1.42 -11.91
CA GLY A 14 6.68 -1.93 -12.31
C GLY A 14 7.67 -2.18 -11.16
N VAL A 15 7.26 -1.96 -9.90
CA VAL A 15 8.06 -2.26 -8.71
C VAL A 15 7.67 -3.64 -8.17
N LYS A 16 8.65 -4.53 -8.01
CA LYS A 16 8.45 -5.82 -7.32
C LYS A 16 8.21 -5.58 -5.84
N ILE A 17 7.11 -6.09 -5.30
CA ILE A 17 6.73 -6.01 -3.90
C ILE A 17 6.80 -7.42 -3.30
N ASN A 18 7.58 -7.57 -2.24
CA ASN A 18 7.69 -8.79 -1.44
C ASN A 18 6.90 -8.58 -0.14
N GLU A 19 5.79 -9.30 0.06
CA GLU A 19 5.02 -9.22 1.31
C GLU A 19 5.71 -10.04 2.41
N TYR A 20 5.97 -9.41 3.54
CA TYR A 20 6.48 -10.06 4.75
C TYR A 20 5.88 -9.35 5.97
N LEU A 21 4.63 -9.65 6.29
CA LEU A 21 3.90 -8.91 7.31
C LEU A 21 4.38 -9.28 8.71
N LEU A 22 4.79 -8.29 9.50
CA LEU A 22 5.18 -8.49 10.91
C LEU A 22 4.06 -9.10 11.74
N THR A 23 2.79 -8.88 11.38
CA THR A 23 1.63 -9.52 12.02
C THR A 23 1.61 -11.05 11.86
N LYS A 24 2.35 -11.59 10.88
CA LYS A 24 2.56 -13.02 10.65
C LYS A 24 3.96 -13.48 11.09
N HIS A 25 4.92 -12.56 11.14
CA HIS A 25 6.34 -12.82 11.39
C HIS A 25 6.90 -12.00 12.57
N ASN A 26 6.35 -12.23 13.77
CA ASN A 26 6.81 -11.61 15.02
C ASN A 26 7.18 -12.66 16.08
N PRO A 27 8.25 -13.45 15.87
CA PRO A 27 8.60 -14.57 16.74
C PRO A 27 9.14 -14.14 18.10
N ILE A 28 9.63 -12.90 18.22
CA ILE A 28 10.22 -12.36 19.46
C ILE A 28 9.30 -11.34 20.15
N HIS A 29 8.03 -11.30 19.75
CA HIS A 29 7.00 -10.44 20.36
C HIS A 29 7.38 -8.96 20.46
N ILE A 30 7.96 -8.40 19.38
CA ILE A 30 8.20 -6.95 19.30
C ILE A 30 6.87 -6.20 19.42
N ASP A 31 6.92 -5.00 19.99
CA ASP A 31 5.75 -4.15 20.11
C ASP A 31 5.20 -3.78 18.72
N MET A 32 3.86 -3.78 18.62
CA MET A 32 3.14 -3.56 17.37
C MET A 32 2.07 -2.49 17.53
N PRO A 33 1.85 -1.65 16.49
CA PRO A 33 0.71 -0.77 16.44
C PRO A 33 -0.60 -1.57 16.46
N SER A 34 -1.66 -0.95 16.98
CA SER A 34 -2.97 -1.60 17.15
C SER A 34 -4.12 -0.84 16.49
N PHE A 35 -3.89 0.37 15.97
CA PHE A 35 -4.98 1.17 15.41
C PHE A 35 -5.35 0.73 13.99
N SER A 36 -6.65 0.53 13.76
CA SER A 36 -7.16 0.16 12.44
C SER A 36 -7.27 1.35 11.50
N MET A 37 -6.65 1.20 10.32
CA MET A 37 -6.70 2.10 9.16
C MET A 37 -7.79 1.74 8.14
N THR A 38 -8.56 0.66 8.35
CA THR A 38 -9.61 0.22 7.41
C THR A 38 -10.60 1.34 7.11
N GLY A 39 -10.70 1.73 5.84
CA GLY A 39 -11.58 2.82 5.39
C GLY A 39 -11.16 4.23 5.84
N LYS A 40 -9.96 4.39 6.41
CA LYS A 40 -9.48 5.67 6.99
C LYS A 40 -8.24 6.24 6.33
N ILE A 41 -7.67 5.54 5.35
CA ILE A 41 -6.45 5.96 4.64
C ILE A 41 -6.71 7.26 3.91
N ILE A 42 -5.84 8.25 4.16
CA ILE A 42 -5.88 9.56 3.52
C ILE A 42 -4.67 9.84 2.65
N GLY A 43 -3.69 8.95 2.57
CA GLY A 43 -2.51 9.20 1.74
C GLY A 43 -1.31 8.35 2.04
N VAL A 44 -0.19 8.79 1.49
CA VAL A 44 1.12 8.15 1.59
C VAL A 44 2.10 9.12 2.23
N THR A 45 2.86 8.65 3.21
CA THR A 45 3.95 9.42 3.83
C THR A 45 5.29 8.86 3.39
N VAL A 46 6.09 9.71 2.74
CA VAL A 46 7.44 9.37 2.28
C VAL A 46 8.47 9.73 3.34
N HIS A 47 9.38 8.79 3.57
CA HIS A 47 10.54 8.89 4.44
C HIS A 47 11.81 8.51 3.67
N ASN A 48 12.96 8.83 4.25
CA ASN A 48 14.23 8.27 3.83
C ASN A 48 14.87 7.52 4.99
N THR A 49 15.51 6.41 4.66
CA THR A 49 16.48 5.73 5.50
C THR A 49 17.78 5.55 4.74
N ASP A 50 18.87 5.40 5.49
CA ASP A 50 20.21 5.35 4.91
C ASP A 50 20.45 4.06 4.13
N TRP A 51 21.43 4.09 3.22
CA TRP A 51 21.90 2.86 2.61
C TRP A 51 22.57 1.96 3.65
N ILE A 52 22.25 0.66 3.64
CA ILE A 52 22.81 -0.34 4.56
C ILE A 52 23.68 -1.35 3.82
N THR A 53 24.72 -1.85 4.50
CA THR A 53 25.49 -3.00 4.01
C THR A 53 24.60 -4.25 3.97
N VAL A 54 24.62 -4.95 2.84
CA VAL A 54 23.77 -6.12 2.60
C VAL A 54 24.56 -7.40 2.64
N ALA A 55 23.95 -8.47 3.15
CA ALA A 55 24.49 -9.82 3.01
C ALA A 55 24.37 -10.29 1.55
N SER A 56 25.27 -11.19 1.12
CA SER A 56 25.18 -11.77 -0.22
C SER A 56 23.80 -12.40 -0.47
N GLY A 57 23.20 -12.10 -1.63
CA GLY A 57 21.87 -12.58 -2.00
C GLY A 57 20.69 -11.80 -1.38
N THR A 58 20.94 -10.73 -0.63
CA THR A 58 19.90 -9.86 -0.06
C THR A 58 19.88 -8.48 -0.71
N THR A 59 18.84 -7.69 -0.41
CA THR A 59 18.73 -6.28 -0.83
C THR A 59 18.59 -5.39 0.39
N PRO A 60 18.83 -4.07 0.28
CA PRO A 60 18.65 -3.17 1.42
C PRO A 60 17.23 -3.23 2.03
N ALA A 61 16.19 -3.32 1.20
CA ALA A 61 14.80 -3.42 1.68
C ALA A 61 14.53 -4.71 2.45
N GLU A 62 15.14 -5.82 2.04
CA GLU A 62 15.10 -7.08 2.79
C GLU A 62 15.80 -6.94 4.15
N GLN A 63 16.98 -6.32 4.16
CA GLN A 63 17.79 -6.16 5.37
C GLN A 63 17.12 -5.22 6.39
N TYR A 64 16.45 -4.16 5.96
CA TYR A 64 15.63 -3.33 6.86
C TYR A 64 14.41 -4.07 7.40
N THR A 65 13.79 -4.93 6.59
CA THR A 65 12.69 -5.79 7.04
C THR A 65 13.19 -6.75 8.11
N ARG A 66 14.33 -7.41 7.89
CA ARG A 66 15.00 -8.26 8.87
C ARG A 66 15.38 -7.50 10.14
N ALA A 67 15.94 -6.30 10.01
CA ALA A 67 16.28 -5.46 11.15
C ALA A 67 15.03 -5.16 12.00
N THR A 68 13.88 -4.96 11.36
CA THR A 68 12.61 -4.73 12.08
C THR A 68 12.17 -5.98 12.83
N VAL A 69 12.19 -7.15 12.17
CA VAL A 69 11.82 -8.45 12.78
C VAL A 69 12.72 -8.78 13.98
N ASN A 70 14.00 -8.40 13.91
CA ASN A 70 14.99 -8.63 14.96
C ASN A 70 14.99 -7.54 16.05
N ASN A 71 13.98 -6.66 16.08
CA ASN A 71 13.86 -5.55 17.04
C ASN A 71 15.00 -4.52 16.99
N ASN A 72 15.71 -4.40 15.87
CA ASN A 72 16.81 -3.44 15.68
C ASN A 72 16.31 -2.05 15.22
N MET A 73 15.01 -1.90 14.97
CA MET A 73 14.39 -0.65 14.52
C MET A 73 13.71 0.13 15.65
N LYS A 74 13.94 -0.25 16.92
CA LYS A 74 13.23 0.31 18.08
C LYS A 74 11.70 0.23 17.85
N ASP A 75 11.00 1.32 18.10
CA ASP A 75 9.54 1.41 17.91
C ASP A 75 9.13 1.78 16.48
N VAL A 76 10.05 1.86 15.52
CA VAL A 76 9.68 2.23 14.15
C VAL A 76 8.95 1.07 13.48
N ARG A 77 7.74 1.35 12.96
CA ARG A 77 6.92 0.39 12.21
C ARG A 77 6.35 1.09 10.98
N VAL A 78 6.81 0.67 9.80
CA VAL A 78 6.45 1.26 8.49
C VAL A 78 5.83 0.21 7.58
N HIS A 79 5.05 0.64 6.59
CA HIS A 79 4.41 -0.27 5.66
C HIS A 79 5.39 -0.81 4.62
N TYR A 80 6.31 0.01 4.14
CA TYR A 80 7.26 -0.37 3.09
C TYR A 80 8.68 0.11 3.33
N TYR A 81 9.64 -0.75 3.02
CA TYR A 81 11.02 -0.38 2.69
C TYR A 81 11.23 -0.53 1.18
N VAL A 82 11.82 0.45 0.52
CA VAL A 82 12.00 0.48 -0.94
C VAL A 82 13.45 0.76 -1.29
N ASP A 83 14.06 -0.12 -2.08
CA ASP A 83 15.40 0.04 -2.63
C ASP A 83 15.38 0.09 -4.17
N ASN A 84 16.55 0.05 -4.79
CA ASN A 84 16.74 0.12 -6.23
C ASN A 84 16.28 -1.13 -7.00
N VAL A 85 15.95 -2.22 -6.30
CA VAL A 85 15.55 -3.51 -6.88
C VAL A 85 14.06 -3.80 -6.62
N CYS A 86 13.57 -3.54 -5.42
CA CYS A 86 12.25 -3.96 -4.98
C CYS A 86 11.73 -3.14 -3.78
N ALA A 87 10.53 -3.50 -3.32
CA ALA A 87 10.01 -3.09 -2.02
C ALA A 87 9.66 -4.31 -1.17
N TRP A 88 9.74 -4.15 0.15
CA TRP A 88 9.27 -5.11 1.13
C TRP A 88 8.13 -4.51 1.94
N GLN A 89 6.99 -5.21 1.99
CA GLN A 89 5.81 -4.79 2.74
C GLN A 89 5.79 -5.42 4.12
N ASN A 90 5.87 -4.60 5.17
CA ASN A 90 6.03 -5.07 6.54
C ASN A 90 4.74 -4.96 7.37
N LEU A 91 3.83 -4.05 6.98
CA LEU A 91 2.52 -3.90 7.63
C LEU A 91 1.38 -4.01 6.61
N PRO A 92 0.25 -4.64 6.98
CA PRO A 92 -0.94 -4.54 6.15
C PRO A 92 -1.46 -3.09 6.16
N HIS A 93 -2.04 -2.63 5.04
CA HIS A 93 -2.58 -1.26 4.95
C HIS A 93 -3.72 -0.98 5.93
N SER A 94 -4.36 -2.03 6.46
CA SER A 94 -5.41 -1.93 7.48
C SER A 94 -4.88 -1.61 8.88
N LEU A 95 -3.56 -1.60 9.09
CA LEU A 95 -2.92 -1.34 10.38
C LEU A 95 -2.09 -0.05 10.33
N SER A 96 -2.20 0.77 11.37
CA SER A 96 -1.35 1.95 11.56
C SER A 96 0.13 1.60 11.65
N GLY A 97 0.99 2.58 11.40
CA GLY A 97 2.41 2.50 11.71
C GLY A 97 2.81 3.43 12.85
N TRP A 98 4.08 3.36 13.22
CA TRP A 98 4.76 4.27 14.15
C TRP A 98 5.93 4.90 13.41
N HIS A 99 5.67 6.01 12.71
CA HIS A 99 6.61 6.56 11.73
C HIS A 99 6.61 8.09 11.60
N ALA A 100 5.55 8.80 12.01
CA ALA A 100 5.38 10.23 11.75
C ALA A 100 5.65 11.14 12.97
N ALA A 101 5.92 10.54 14.15
CA ALA A 101 6.17 11.26 15.41
C ALA A 101 5.07 12.27 15.81
N ASP A 102 3.83 12.04 15.35
CA ASP A 102 2.62 12.82 15.65
C ASP A 102 1.68 12.09 16.62
N GLY A 103 2.18 11.05 17.31
CA GLY A 103 1.44 10.26 18.29
C GLY A 103 0.17 9.64 17.69
N SER A 104 -0.98 10.17 18.09
CA SER A 104 -2.31 9.75 17.64
C SER A 104 -2.79 10.46 16.37
N GLY A 105 -1.94 11.26 15.74
CA GLY A 105 -2.26 12.06 14.57
C GLY A 105 -2.46 11.26 13.28
N ASN A 106 -2.81 11.99 12.23
CA ASN A 106 -3.15 11.42 10.93
C ASN A 106 -1.95 10.75 10.24
N GLY A 107 -0.72 11.22 10.49
CA GLY A 107 0.49 10.63 9.94
C GLY A 107 0.57 9.15 10.32
N ASN A 108 0.67 8.84 11.61
CA ASN A 108 0.73 7.45 12.09
C ASN A 108 -0.55 6.64 11.78
N ARG A 109 -1.74 7.26 11.93
CA ARG A 109 -3.01 6.51 11.98
C ARG A 109 -3.78 6.43 10.68
N ARG A 110 -3.37 7.15 9.63
CA ARG A 110 -4.15 7.28 8.39
C ARG A 110 -3.29 7.35 7.13
N THR A 111 -1.97 7.19 7.21
CA THR A 111 -1.13 7.14 6.00
C THR A 111 -0.33 5.85 5.89
N ILE A 112 -0.04 5.47 4.64
CA ILE A 112 0.86 4.37 4.33
C ILE A 112 2.28 4.92 4.27
N ALA A 113 3.18 4.39 5.11
CA ALA A 113 4.56 4.83 5.18
C ALA A 113 5.46 4.10 4.18
N ILE A 114 6.25 4.87 3.43
CA ILE A 114 7.30 4.37 2.54
C ILE A 114 8.64 4.90 3.02
N GLU A 115 9.54 4.02 3.42
CA GLU A 115 10.95 4.32 3.63
C GLU A 115 11.71 4.09 2.32
N CYS A 116 12.15 5.18 1.67
CA CYS A 116 13.01 5.11 0.50
C CYS A 116 14.48 5.02 0.94
N ILE A 117 15.13 3.90 0.60
CA ILE A 117 16.51 3.60 0.99
C ILE A 117 17.47 4.26 0.03
N MET A 118 18.20 5.26 0.52
CA MET A 118 19.10 6.09 -0.28
C MET A 118 20.32 6.47 0.57
N SER A 119 21.43 6.77 -0.10
CA SER A 119 22.61 7.39 0.49
C SER A 119 22.67 8.89 0.19
N SER A 120 23.49 9.61 0.96
CA SER A 120 23.78 11.03 0.70
C SER A 120 24.54 11.28 -0.62
N ALA A 121 25.06 10.23 -1.28
CA ALA A 121 25.77 10.36 -2.55
C ALA A 121 24.82 10.66 -3.72
N TYR A 122 23.53 10.33 -3.58
CA TYR A 122 22.50 10.52 -4.61
C TYR A 122 22.93 9.99 -5.99
N ASN A 123 23.54 8.81 -5.99
CA ASN A 123 24.09 8.16 -7.18
C ASN A 123 22.98 7.48 -8.03
N SER A 124 23.35 6.75 -9.08
CA SER A 124 22.38 6.08 -9.96
C SER A 124 21.53 5.02 -9.24
N VAL A 125 22.07 4.40 -8.19
CA VAL A 125 21.37 3.42 -7.36
C VAL A 125 20.34 4.14 -6.49
N ASP A 126 20.72 5.24 -5.83
CA ASP A 126 19.82 6.07 -5.01
C ASP A 126 18.67 6.63 -5.83
N LYS A 127 18.96 7.14 -7.04
CA LYS A 127 17.95 7.64 -7.98
C LYS A 127 16.97 6.57 -8.40
N LYS A 128 17.41 5.31 -8.50
CA LYS A 128 16.55 4.17 -8.81
C LYS A 128 15.69 3.76 -7.61
N SER A 129 16.22 3.84 -6.39
CA SER A 129 15.39 3.70 -5.17
C SER A 129 14.30 4.77 -5.11
N GLU A 130 14.65 6.03 -5.39
CA GLU A 130 13.69 7.14 -5.45
C GLU A 130 12.62 6.91 -6.52
N ASP A 131 13.03 6.45 -7.71
CA ASP A 131 12.11 6.13 -8.80
C ASP A 131 11.12 5.02 -8.43
N ASN A 132 11.60 3.95 -7.79
CA ASN A 132 10.75 2.88 -7.26
C ASN A 132 9.81 3.39 -6.17
N ALA A 133 10.27 4.27 -5.27
CA ALA A 133 9.42 4.87 -4.25
C ALA A 133 8.34 5.75 -4.89
N ALA A 134 8.66 6.52 -5.94
CA ALA A 134 7.69 7.33 -6.66
C ALA A 134 6.62 6.47 -7.36
N LYS A 135 7.03 5.37 -8.02
CA LYS A 135 6.13 4.39 -8.63
C LYS A 135 5.19 3.76 -7.62
N LEU A 136 5.72 3.32 -6.48
CA LEU A 136 4.93 2.72 -5.41
C LEU A 136 3.96 3.73 -4.79
N ALA A 137 4.40 4.96 -4.50
CA ALA A 137 3.53 6.02 -3.99
C ALA A 137 2.36 6.27 -4.96
N ALA A 138 2.62 6.39 -6.26
CA ALA A 138 1.57 6.56 -7.27
C ALA A 138 0.60 5.37 -7.31
N ALA A 139 1.10 4.13 -7.21
CA ALA A 139 0.27 2.94 -7.18
C ALA A 139 -0.67 2.92 -5.97
N LEU A 140 -0.16 3.31 -4.80
CA LEU A 140 -0.92 3.37 -3.55
C LEU A 140 -1.97 4.48 -3.58
N LEU A 141 -1.61 5.70 -4.03
CA LEU A 141 -2.58 6.78 -4.20
C LEU A 141 -3.73 6.35 -5.11
N LYS A 142 -3.40 5.75 -6.27
CA LYS A 142 -4.39 5.22 -7.20
C LYS A 142 -5.26 4.12 -6.57
N GLN A 143 -4.66 3.18 -5.84
CA GLN A 143 -5.38 2.09 -5.17
C GLN A 143 -6.46 2.60 -4.21
N TYR A 144 -6.23 3.76 -3.58
CA TYR A 144 -7.16 4.37 -2.64
C TYR A 144 -8.00 5.51 -3.23
N GLY A 145 -7.95 5.74 -4.55
CA GLY A 145 -8.71 6.80 -5.21
C GLY A 145 -8.28 8.22 -4.82
N LEU A 146 -7.00 8.37 -4.45
CA LEU A 146 -6.42 9.63 -3.99
C LEU A 146 -5.62 10.30 -5.11
N ASP A 147 -5.69 11.62 -5.16
CA ASP A 147 -4.88 12.44 -6.07
C ASP A 147 -3.48 12.73 -5.50
N ILE A 148 -2.69 13.52 -6.21
CA ILE A 148 -1.33 13.89 -5.80
C ILE A 148 -1.25 14.73 -4.53
N ASN A 149 -2.35 15.36 -4.11
CA ASN A 149 -2.39 16.20 -2.91
C ASN A 149 -2.45 15.38 -1.62
N HIS A 150 -2.51 14.05 -1.73
CA HIS A 150 -2.48 13.11 -0.61
C HIS A 150 -1.08 12.49 -0.42
N LEU A 151 -0.05 13.15 -0.97
CA LEU A 151 1.35 12.79 -0.80
C LEU A 151 2.00 13.69 0.26
N TYR A 152 2.48 13.08 1.33
CA TYR A 152 3.02 13.76 2.50
C TYR A 152 4.48 13.36 2.74
N THR A 153 5.23 14.24 3.40
CA THR A 153 6.54 13.93 3.99
C THR A 153 6.41 13.68 5.49
N HIS A 154 7.43 13.11 6.13
CA HIS A 154 7.52 13.13 7.59
C HIS A 154 7.46 14.57 8.12
N THR A 155 8.20 15.49 7.47
CA THR A 155 8.26 16.91 7.81
C THR A 155 6.87 17.56 7.86
N HIS A 156 5.95 17.20 6.96
CA HIS A 156 4.56 17.65 6.99
C HIS A 156 3.90 17.38 8.35
N TRP A 157 3.98 16.14 8.82
CA TRP A 157 3.31 15.74 10.05
C TRP A 157 3.92 16.39 11.29
N LEU A 158 5.23 16.66 11.29
CA LEU A 158 5.85 17.43 12.36
C LEU A 158 5.38 18.88 12.39
N ASN A 159 5.25 19.51 11.22
CA ASN A 159 4.73 20.88 11.15
C ASN A 159 3.25 20.94 11.58
N VAL A 160 2.43 19.97 11.18
CA VAL A 160 1.03 19.85 11.65
C VAL A 160 0.97 19.62 13.16
N ARG A 161 1.79 18.71 13.69
CA ARG A 161 1.87 18.44 15.14
C ARG A 161 2.26 19.69 15.93
N ASP A 162 3.15 20.50 15.39
CA ASP A 162 3.63 21.74 16.02
C ASP A 162 2.67 22.93 15.78
N GLY A 163 1.46 22.68 15.28
CA GLY A 163 0.41 23.69 15.10
C GLY A 163 0.62 24.65 13.93
N ARG A 164 1.52 24.32 13.00
CA ARG A 164 1.77 25.15 11.82
C ARG A 164 0.69 24.95 10.77
N ASN A 165 0.36 26.03 10.07
CA ASN A 165 -0.64 26.07 9.02
C ASN A 165 0.00 26.41 7.67
N GLY A 166 -0.58 25.88 6.59
CA GLY A 166 -0.11 26.10 5.22
C GLY A 166 -0.73 25.09 4.26
N THR A 167 -0.42 25.24 2.98
CA THR A 167 -0.74 24.22 1.99
C THR A 167 0.06 22.94 2.29
N ILE A 168 -0.40 21.82 1.75
CA ILE A 168 0.29 20.52 1.91
C ILE A 168 1.74 20.62 1.44
N ASP A 169 2.00 21.30 0.31
CA ASP A 169 3.35 21.48 -0.23
C ASP A 169 4.22 22.40 0.63
N GLN A 170 3.65 23.47 1.21
CA GLN A 170 4.36 24.30 2.17
C GLN A 170 4.75 23.48 3.39
N LEU A 171 3.82 22.72 3.97
CA LEU A 171 4.09 21.91 5.16
C LEU A 171 5.05 20.76 4.87
N ASN A 172 5.02 20.19 3.66
CA ASN A 172 5.93 19.12 3.22
C ASN A 172 7.40 19.54 3.27
N THR A 173 7.73 20.80 2.99
CA THR A 173 9.10 21.29 2.86
C THR A 173 9.50 22.31 3.92
N MET A 174 8.54 22.83 4.69
CA MET A 174 8.79 23.80 5.75
C MET A 174 9.72 23.24 6.82
N TYR A 175 10.74 24.01 7.17
CA TYR A 175 11.73 23.62 8.18
C TYR A 175 11.08 23.23 9.51
N ASN A 176 11.43 22.06 10.04
CA ASN A 176 11.07 21.63 11.38
C ASN A 176 12.34 21.28 12.17
N ARG A 177 12.43 21.79 13.41
CA ARG A 177 13.59 21.60 14.30
C ARG A 177 13.79 20.15 14.75
N TYR A 178 12.75 19.32 14.70
CA TYR A 178 12.81 17.93 15.16
C TYR A 178 13.43 17.00 14.10
N LYS A 179 13.00 17.12 12.85
CA LYS A 179 13.49 16.31 11.72
C LYS A 179 13.15 16.98 10.39
N MET A 180 14.05 16.84 9.42
CA MET A 180 13.79 17.11 8.00
C MET A 180 13.85 15.81 7.22
N CYS A 181 12.70 15.19 6.95
CA CYS A 181 12.61 13.88 6.29
C CYS A 181 11.43 13.85 5.31
N PRO A 182 11.61 13.35 4.07
CA PRO A 182 12.73 12.55 3.53
C PRO A 182 13.98 13.37 3.17
N ALA A 183 15.10 13.19 3.87
CA ALA A 183 16.24 14.13 3.82
C ALA A 183 16.90 14.25 2.43
N TYR A 184 16.91 13.17 1.67
CA TYR A 184 17.55 13.11 0.35
C TYR A 184 16.61 13.49 -0.79
N ILE A 185 15.30 13.48 -0.55
CA ILE A 185 14.27 13.85 -1.55
C ILE A 185 13.76 15.27 -1.31
N LEU A 186 13.71 15.73 -0.05
CA LEU A 186 13.27 17.08 0.34
C LEU A 186 13.88 18.22 -0.48
N PRO A 187 15.20 18.24 -0.78
CA PRO A 187 15.81 19.29 -1.58
C PRO A 187 15.21 19.46 -2.98
N HIS A 188 14.61 18.40 -3.53
CA HIS A 188 13.96 18.38 -4.84
C HIS A 188 12.54 17.79 -4.77
N TRP A 189 11.83 18.03 -3.67
CA TRP A 189 10.49 17.47 -3.42
C TRP A 189 9.49 17.75 -4.56
N ALA A 190 9.56 18.95 -5.17
CA ALA A 190 8.70 19.31 -6.29
C ALA A 190 8.90 18.40 -7.50
N GLU A 191 10.15 18.03 -7.82
CA GLU A 191 10.46 17.12 -8.92
C GLU A 191 10.07 15.68 -8.59
N PHE A 192 10.24 15.25 -7.34
CA PHE A 192 9.73 13.96 -6.87
C PHE A 192 8.19 13.90 -6.98
N LYS A 193 7.47 14.93 -6.54
CA LYS A 193 6.00 15.01 -6.66
C LYS A 193 5.54 14.99 -8.11
N LYS A 194 6.22 15.70 -9.02
CA LYS A 194 5.96 15.61 -10.47
C LYS A 194 6.16 14.20 -11.02
N LYS A 195 7.19 13.49 -10.56
CA LYS A 195 7.46 12.09 -10.93
C LYS A 195 6.35 11.15 -10.43
N VAL A 196 5.87 11.32 -9.19
CA VAL A 196 4.70 10.58 -8.69
C VAL A 196 3.45 10.89 -9.52
N GLN A 197 3.19 12.15 -9.81
CA GLN A 197 2.06 12.59 -10.63
C GLN A 197 2.10 11.98 -12.04
N SER A 198 3.29 11.90 -12.66
CA SER A 198 3.41 11.29 -13.99
C SER A 198 3.05 9.80 -13.94
N TYR A 199 3.48 9.06 -12.92
CA TYR A 199 3.09 7.65 -12.74
C TYR A 199 1.61 7.47 -12.41
N LEU A 200 0.99 8.43 -11.70
CA LEU A 200 -0.44 8.44 -11.44
C LEU A 200 -1.23 8.62 -12.74
N ASN A 201 -0.78 9.53 -13.61
CA ASN A 201 -1.40 9.88 -14.88
C ASN A 201 -1.15 8.87 -15.99
N ALA A 202 0.01 8.23 -15.99
CA ALA A 202 0.45 7.30 -17.04
C ALA A 202 -0.41 6.04 -17.13
N GLY A 203 -1.52 5.97 -16.38
CA GLY A 203 -2.50 4.90 -16.46
C GLY A 203 -1.77 3.58 -16.38
N SER A 204 -1.14 3.31 -15.23
CA SER A 204 -0.32 2.11 -15.06
C SER A 204 -1.06 0.94 -15.67
N SER A 205 -0.41 0.33 -16.67
CA SER A 205 -0.69 -1.01 -17.15
C SER A 205 -0.60 -1.92 -15.94
N VAL A 206 -1.68 -1.93 -15.18
CA VAL A 206 -2.02 -3.03 -14.31
C VAL A 206 -2.17 -4.16 -15.31
N ALA A 207 -1.09 -4.92 -15.56
CA ALA A 207 -1.27 -6.32 -15.91
C ALA A 207 -2.32 -6.81 -14.91
N PRO A 208 -3.51 -7.20 -15.39
CA PRO A 208 -4.70 -7.28 -14.56
C PRO A 208 -4.32 -8.01 -13.29
N SER A 209 -4.32 -7.26 -12.19
CA SER A 209 -4.31 -7.86 -10.88
C SER A 209 -5.56 -8.71 -10.91
N THR A 210 -5.38 -10.02 -11.02
CA THR A 210 -6.42 -11.03 -10.82
C THR A 210 -6.89 -11.02 -9.36
N LYS A 211 -6.90 -9.86 -8.68
CA LYS A 211 -7.71 -9.63 -7.50
C LYS A 211 -9.16 -9.76 -7.93
N GLN A 212 -9.59 -11.00 -7.85
CA GLN A 212 -10.94 -11.46 -7.98
C GLN A 212 -11.87 -10.49 -7.26
N LEU A 213 -12.64 -9.72 -8.03
CA LEU A 213 -13.70 -8.86 -7.52
C LEU A 213 -15.04 -9.55 -7.74
N TYR A 214 -15.80 -9.62 -6.66
CA TYR A 214 -17.13 -10.19 -6.64
C TYR A 214 -18.15 -9.08 -6.85
N ARG A 215 -18.85 -9.11 -7.99
CA ARG A 215 -19.84 -8.08 -8.37
C ARG A 215 -21.24 -8.58 -8.10
N VAL A 216 -22.06 -7.78 -7.43
CA VAL A 216 -23.44 -8.16 -7.07
C VAL A 216 -24.40 -7.47 -8.04
N ARG A 217 -25.06 -8.23 -8.93
CA ARG A 217 -25.92 -7.73 -10.02
C ARG A 217 -27.09 -8.68 -10.28
N LYS A 218 -28.13 -8.24 -11.01
CA LYS A 218 -29.22 -9.13 -11.47
C LYS A 218 -28.75 -10.07 -12.59
N SER A 219 -27.94 -9.55 -13.50
CA SER A 219 -27.23 -10.32 -14.52
C SER A 219 -25.89 -9.65 -14.80
N TRP A 220 -24.96 -10.36 -15.46
CA TRP A 220 -23.68 -9.75 -15.83
C TRP A 220 -23.87 -8.56 -16.78
N ALA A 221 -24.72 -8.75 -17.80
CA ALA A 221 -25.06 -7.76 -18.81
C ALA A 221 -25.77 -6.52 -18.23
N ASP A 222 -26.53 -6.67 -17.14
CA ASP A 222 -27.18 -5.55 -16.45
C ASP A 222 -26.23 -4.88 -15.45
N ALA A 223 -25.25 -4.16 -15.98
CA ALA A 223 -24.30 -3.40 -15.16
C ALA A 223 -24.95 -2.31 -14.31
N LYS A 224 -26.11 -1.77 -14.74
CA LYS A 224 -26.86 -0.71 -14.02
C LYS A 224 -27.47 -1.23 -12.72
N SER A 225 -27.77 -2.52 -12.65
CA SER A 225 -28.26 -3.14 -11.42
C SER A 225 -27.22 -3.27 -10.30
N GLN A 226 -25.94 -2.96 -10.54
CA GLN A 226 -24.87 -3.31 -9.59
C GLN A 226 -25.05 -2.68 -8.20
N LEU A 227 -25.16 -3.54 -7.18
CA LEU A 227 -25.22 -3.14 -5.77
C LEU A 227 -23.83 -2.82 -5.19
N GLY A 228 -22.79 -3.49 -5.70
CA GLY A 228 -21.41 -3.25 -5.28
C GLY A 228 -20.41 -4.21 -5.93
N ALA A 229 -19.13 -3.94 -5.72
CA ALA A 229 -18.01 -4.81 -6.09
C ALA A 229 -17.09 -4.99 -4.87
N TYR A 230 -16.78 -6.24 -4.53
CA TYR A 230 -16.14 -6.59 -3.26
C TYR A 230 -14.91 -7.47 -3.50
N SER A 231 -13.85 -7.27 -2.73
CA SER A 231 -12.67 -8.14 -2.73
C SER A 231 -12.86 -9.45 -1.95
N SER A 232 -13.99 -9.62 -1.26
CA SER A 232 -14.34 -10.81 -0.47
C SER A 232 -15.69 -11.37 -0.91
N LEU A 233 -15.73 -12.67 -1.22
CA LEU A 233 -16.95 -13.39 -1.61
C LEU A 233 -17.99 -13.33 -0.49
N GLU A 234 -17.57 -13.51 0.76
CA GLU A 234 -18.47 -13.51 1.92
C GLU A 234 -19.13 -12.15 2.13
N ASN A 235 -18.41 -11.06 1.86
CA ASN A 235 -18.99 -9.72 1.92
C ASN A 235 -19.97 -9.47 0.76
N ALA A 236 -19.67 -9.98 -0.44
CA ALA A 236 -20.58 -9.92 -1.58
C ALA A 236 -21.86 -10.72 -1.33
N LYS A 237 -21.78 -11.91 -0.72
CA LYS A 237 -22.95 -12.73 -0.36
C LYS A 237 -23.87 -12.01 0.62
N LYS A 238 -23.32 -11.33 1.63
CA LYS A 238 -24.10 -10.58 2.64
C LYS A 238 -24.97 -9.47 2.05
N VAL A 239 -24.50 -8.81 1.00
CA VAL A 239 -25.24 -7.71 0.35
C VAL A 239 -26.06 -8.15 -0.86
N CYS A 240 -25.92 -9.42 -1.28
CA CYS A 240 -26.63 -9.97 -2.41
C CYS A 240 -28.11 -10.12 -2.04
N LYS A 241 -28.97 -9.29 -2.64
CA LYS A 241 -30.42 -9.28 -2.38
C LYS A 241 -31.12 -10.40 -3.17
N VAL A 242 -32.35 -10.75 -2.79
CA VAL A 242 -33.17 -11.69 -3.56
C VAL A 242 -33.31 -11.20 -5.01
N GLY A 243 -33.09 -12.09 -5.98
CA GLY A 243 -33.07 -11.77 -7.41
C GLY A 243 -31.73 -11.24 -7.94
N TYR A 244 -30.66 -11.31 -7.14
CA TYR A 244 -29.30 -10.94 -7.53
C TYR A 244 -28.36 -12.15 -7.45
N SER A 245 -27.28 -12.06 -8.23
CA SER A 245 -26.16 -12.99 -8.22
C SER A 245 -24.84 -12.26 -7.97
N VAL A 246 -23.89 -13.00 -7.43
CA VAL A 246 -22.48 -12.61 -7.29
C VAL A 246 -21.73 -13.20 -8.47
N PHE A 247 -21.06 -12.35 -9.23
CA PHE A 247 -20.25 -12.70 -10.38
C PHE A 247 -18.77 -12.59 -10.03
N ASP A 248 -17.96 -13.54 -10.51
CA ASP A 248 -16.51 -13.48 -10.41
C ASP A 248 -15.90 -12.57 -11.50
N ALA A 249 -14.56 -12.50 -11.55
CA ALA A 249 -13.87 -11.69 -12.55
C ALA A 249 -13.97 -12.26 -13.98
N ASN A 250 -14.38 -13.52 -14.12
CA ASN A 250 -14.58 -14.25 -15.36
C ASN A 250 -16.06 -14.31 -15.77
N GLU A 251 -16.91 -13.45 -15.20
CA GLU A 251 -18.35 -13.38 -15.46
C GLU A 251 -19.15 -14.61 -15.01
N ASN A 252 -18.54 -15.53 -14.25
CA ASN A 252 -19.23 -16.69 -13.75
C ASN A 252 -20.05 -16.34 -12.52
N VAL A 253 -21.25 -16.91 -12.43
CA VAL A 253 -22.07 -16.85 -11.22
C VAL A 253 -21.45 -17.76 -10.16
N VAL A 254 -20.99 -17.17 -9.06
CA VAL A 254 -20.42 -17.91 -7.91
C VAL A 254 -21.39 -17.99 -6.72
N TYR A 255 -22.46 -17.21 -6.74
CA TYR A 255 -23.57 -17.28 -5.77
C TYR A 255 -24.83 -16.62 -6.34
N THR A 256 -26.00 -17.17 -6.06
CA THR A 256 -27.30 -16.56 -6.40
C THR A 256 -28.17 -16.53 -5.17
N ASN A 257 -28.66 -15.34 -4.82
CA ASN A 257 -29.65 -15.20 -3.76
C ASN A 257 -31.04 -15.13 -4.42
N GLY A 258 -31.73 -16.26 -4.46
CA GLY A 258 -33.07 -16.36 -5.02
C GLY A 258 -33.27 -17.64 -5.81
N SER A 259 -33.96 -18.59 -5.20
CA SER A 259 -34.55 -19.73 -5.88
C SER A 259 -35.72 -19.22 -6.73
N GLN A 260 -35.60 -19.23 -8.05
CA GLN A 260 -36.62 -19.67 -9.02
C GLN A 260 -35.91 -19.92 -10.36
N PHE A 261 -35.57 -21.18 -10.64
CA PHE A 261 -35.19 -21.57 -11.99
C PHE A 261 -36.46 -21.58 -12.85
N THR A 262 -36.43 -20.89 -13.99
CA THR A 262 -37.50 -21.01 -14.97
C THR A 262 -37.33 -22.30 -15.75
N LYS A 263 -38.47 -22.94 -16.09
CA LYS A 263 -38.50 -24.21 -16.83
C LYS A 263 -37.76 -24.03 -18.17
N GLY A 264 -36.63 -24.73 -18.34
CA GLY A 264 -35.81 -24.71 -19.56
C GLY A 264 -34.40 -24.11 -19.43
N GLN A 265 -34.03 -23.57 -18.27
CA GLN A 265 -32.70 -23.00 -18.07
C GLN A 265 -31.63 -24.10 -17.90
N LYS A 266 -30.64 -24.15 -18.81
CA LYS A 266 -29.47 -25.05 -18.67
C LYS A 266 -28.56 -24.55 -17.55
N VAL A 267 -28.36 -25.39 -16.53
CA VAL A 267 -27.42 -25.14 -15.43
C VAL A 267 -26.28 -26.14 -15.54
N ALA A 268 -25.04 -25.66 -15.66
CA ALA A 268 -23.86 -26.51 -15.62
C ALA A 268 -23.36 -26.58 -14.17
N ILE A 269 -23.55 -27.74 -13.54
CA ILE A 269 -23.03 -28.03 -12.20
C ILE A 269 -21.68 -28.73 -12.40
N ARG A 270 -20.59 -28.13 -11.93
CA ARG A 270 -19.31 -28.83 -11.77
C ARG A 270 -19.20 -29.32 -10.33
N ALA A 271 -18.95 -30.60 -10.15
CA ALA A 271 -18.65 -31.18 -8.85
C ALA A 271 -17.28 -30.65 -8.39
N ASN A 272 -17.18 -30.29 -7.10
CA ASN A 272 -15.90 -29.98 -6.48
C ASN A 272 -15.12 -31.29 -6.32
N THR A 273 -14.02 -31.42 -7.08
CA THR A 273 -12.86 -32.24 -6.73
C THR A 273 -11.72 -31.31 -6.34
#